data_AF-A0A850MT65-F1
#
_entry.id   AF-A0A850MT65-F1
#
_cell.length_a   1.000
_cell.length_b   1.000
_cell.length_c   1.000
_cell.angle_alpha   90.00
_cell.angle_beta   90.00
_cell.angle_gamma   90.00
#
_symmetry.space_group_name_H-M   'P 1'
#
loop_
_entity.id
_entity.type
_entity.pdbx_description
1 polymer ?
#
loop_
_entity_poly.entity_id
_entity_poly.type
_entity_poly.pdbx_seq_one_letter_code
_entity_poly.pdbx_strand_id
1 'polypeptide(L)'
;MHISQGIIIAMLFFPYLEFLEVCLVVIFPFLIDFDFLLSKYAKNNNHRRLVTHSLIPYFCLLIIGIFFPLALILGICGVVHILSDAIDWGTALFAPFYGEPVGGILPKPPKEIVEIPDYRKRQCWFVKTYYASRFMIALEVLFGVIAILLIIFIDVLYLWVTIFYFLFVVLQLNFYLKCP
;
A
#
# COMPACT_ATOMS: atom_id res chain seq x y z
N MET A 1 -0.87 4.95 5.20
CA MET A 1 -0.52 5.76 4.01
C MET A 1 -1.22 5.28 2.72
N HIS A 2 -1.14 3.99 2.38
CA HIS A 2 -1.59 3.44 1.09
C HIS A 2 -3.09 3.62 0.79
N ILE A 3 -3.96 3.49 1.80
CA ILE A 3 -5.40 3.75 1.62
C ILE A 3 -5.65 5.21 1.27
N SER A 4 -4.95 6.15 1.91
CA SER A 4 -5.06 7.57 1.58
C SER A 4 -4.65 7.84 0.13
N GLN A 5 -3.65 7.13 -0.38
CA GLN A 5 -3.25 7.22 -1.79
C GLN A 5 -4.36 6.71 -2.73
N GLY A 6 -5.00 5.57 -2.39
CA GLY A 6 -6.17 5.08 -3.12
C GLY A 6 -7.32 6.08 -3.14
N ILE A 7 -7.61 6.74 -2.01
CA ILE A 7 -8.60 7.81 -1.93
C ILE A 7 -8.20 9.00 -2.80
N ILE A 8 -6.97 9.48 -2.71
CA ILE A 8 -6.47 10.59 -3.51
C ILE A 8 -6.63 10.29 -5.00
N ILE A 9 -6.22 9.09 -5.44
CA ILE A 9 -6.34 8.69 -6.84
C ILE A 9 -7.80 8.58 -7.26
N ALA A 10 -8.66 7.94 -6.46
CA ALA A 10 -10.09 7.86 -6.74
C ALA A 10 -10.72 9.25 -6.90
N MET A 11 -10.33 10.20 -6.05
CA MET A 11 -10.81 11.59 -6.13
C MET A 11 -10.30 12.30 -7.38
N LEU A 12 -9.02 12.17 -7.73
CA LEU A 12 -8.46 12.77 -8.95
C LEU A 12 -9.12 12.28 -10.25
N PHE A 13 -9.62 11.04 -10.26
CA PHE A 13 -10.31 10.43 -11.40
C PHE A 13 -11.82 10.32 -11.22
N PHE A 14 -12.39 10.98 -10.20
CA PHE A 14 -13.79 10.84 -9.81
C PHE A 14 -14.81 10.98 -10.96
N PRO A 15 -14.68 11.95 -11.89
CA PRO A 15 -15.63 12.10 -13.00
C PRO A 15 -15.69 10.90 -13.97
N TYR A 16 -14.71 10.00 -13.91
CA TYR A 16 -14.58 8.83 -14.77
C TYR A 16 -14.88 7.51 -14.05
N LEU A 17 -15.31 7.58 -12.79
CA LEU A 17 -15.51 6.41 -11.95
C LEU A 17 -16.98 6.29 -11.54
N GLU A 18 -17.54 5.11 -11.73
CA GLU A 18 -18.79 4.70 -11.09
C GLU A 18 -18.56 4.39 -9.61
N PHE A 19 -19.64 4.31 -8.84
CA PHE A 19 -19.60 4.05 -7.39
C PHE A 19 -18.76 2.81 -7.02
N LEU A 20 -18.95 1.69 -7.74
CA LEU A 20 -18.19 0.45 -7.47
C LEU A 20 -16.71 0.60 -7.85
N GLU A 21 -16.42 1.38 -8.89
CA GLU A 21 -15.05 1.65 -9.32
C GLU A 21 -14.31 2.54 -8.32
N VAL A 22 -14.99 3.54 -7.73
CA VAL A 22 -14.45 4.30 -6.59
C VAL A 22 -14.08 3.37 -5.43
N CYS A 23 -14.99 2.47 -5.04
CA CYS A 23 -14.70 1.50 -3.98
C CYS A 23 -13.48 0.62 -4.32
N LEU A 24 -13.42 0.14 -5.56
CA LEU A 24 -12.33 -0.70 -6.02
C LEU A 24 -11.00 0.05 -5.98
N VAL A 25 -10.94 1.28 -6.51
CA VAL A 25 -9.73 2.10 -6.54
C VAL A 25 -9.22 2.41 -5.12
N VAL A 26 -10.12 2.67 -4.17
CA VAL A 26 -9.77 2.94 -2.77
C VAL A 26 -9.21 1.69 -2.07
N ILE A 27 -9.78 0.52 -2.32
CA ILE A 27 -9.38 -0.74 -1.68
C ILE A 27 -8.17 -1.37 -2.38
N PHE A 28 -7.94 -1.05 -3.66
CA PHE A 28 -6.92 -1.69 -4.48
C PHE A 28 -5.50 -1.66 -3.89
N PRO A 29 -4.98 -0.55 -3.32
CA PRO A 29 -3.66 -0.56 -2.68
C PRO A 29 -3.54 -1.63 -1.58
N PHE A 30 -4.61 -1.87 -0.82
CA PHE A 30 -4.60 -2.94 0.18
C PHE A 30 -4.64 -4.35 -0.45
N LEU A 31 -5.30 -4.52 -1.58
CA LEU A 31 -5.33 -5.82 -2.30
C LEU A 31 -3.96 -6.19 -2.86
N ILE A 32 -3.11 -5.22 -3.16
CA ILE A 32 -1.73 -5.47 -3.61
C ILE A 32 -0.96 -6.23 -2.52
N ASP A 33 -1.03 -5.75 -1.28
CA ASP A 33 -0.32 -6.35 -0.15
C ASP A 33 -0.79 -7.78 0.17
N PHE A 34 -1.97 -8.23 -0.31
CA PHE A 34 -2.49 -9.59 -0.05
C PHE A 34 -1.60 -10.70 -0.60
N ASP A 35 -0.66 -10.37 -1.47
CA ASP A 35 0.38 -11.30 -1.89
C ASP A 35 1.32 -11.72 -0.73
N PHE A 36 1.20 -11.08 0.45
CA PHE A 36 1.80 -11.58 1.68
C PHE A 36 1.39 -13.02 2.00
N LEU A 37 0.19 -13.46 1.60
CA LEU A 37 -0.27 -14.85 1.73
C LEU A 37 0.56 -15.82 0.89
N LEU A 38 1.21 -15.32 -0.16
CA LEU A 38 2.12 -16.04 -1.05
C LEU A 38 3.59 -15.88 -0.64
N SER A 39 3.89 -15.22 0.48
CA SER A 39 5.25 -14.96 0.97
C SER A 39 6.11 -16.22 1.07
N LYS A 40 5.54 -17.40 1.34
CA LYS A 40 6.26 -18.69 1.36
C LYS A 40 6.94 -19.05 0.03
N TYR A 41 6.48 -18.47 -1.08
CA TYR A 41 7.08 -18.65 -2.40
C TYR A 41 8.15 -17.59 -2.72
N ALA A 42 8.32 -16.60 -1.85
CA ALA A 42 9.27 -15.51 -2.03
C ALA A 42 10.62 -15.84 -1.36
N LYS A 43 11.71 -15.33 -1.93
CA LYS A 43 13.06 -15.45 -1.33
C LYS A 43 13.08 -14.84 0.08
N ASN A 44 13.46 -15.62 1.08
CA ASN A 44 13.47 -15.26 2.50
C ASN A 44 12.07 -14.96 3.08
N ASN A 45 11.01 -15.60 2.58
CA ASN A 45 9.64 -15.40 3.06
C ASN A 45 9.18 -13.92 3.04
N ASN A 46 9.69 -13.12 2.10
CA ASN A 46 9.43 -11.69 2.01
C ASN A 46 8.64 -11.38 0.73
N HIS A 47 7.33 -11.13 0.85
CA HIS A 47 6.43 -10.88 -0.29
C HIS A 47 6.86 -9.70 -1.16
N ARG A 48 7.59 -8.72 -0.60
CA ARG A 48 8.19 -7.60 -1.35
C ARG A 48 9.21 -8.01 -2.41
N ARG A 49 9.51 -9.31 -2.53
CA ARG A 49 10.34 -9.93 -3.56
C ARG A 49 9.54 -10.75 -4.58
N LEU A 50 8.22 -10.83 -4.44
CA LEU A 50 7.34 -11.46 -5.40
C LEU A 50 7.19 -10.55 -6.63
N VAL A 51 6.88 -11.17 -7.77
CA VAL A 51 6.57 -10.45 -9.00
C VAL A 51 5.29 -9.63 -8.85
N THR A 52 4.34 -10.11 -8.05
CA THR A 52 3.10 -9.40 -7.70
C THR A 52 3.36 -8.10 -6.94
N HIS A 53 4.49 -8.01 -6.23
CA HIS A 53 4.93 -6.82 -5.48
C HIS A 53 6.05 -6.05 -6.21
N SER A 54 6.01 -6.02 -7.53
CA SER A 54 6.97 -5.29 -8.38
C SER A 54 6.25 -4.27 -9.28
N LEU A 55 6.98 -3.41 -9.99
CA LEU A 55 6.38 -2.46 -10.92
C LEU A 55 5.81 -3.13 -12.18
N ILE A 56 6.28 -4.35 -12.51
CA ILE A 56 6.00 -4.99 -13.80
C ILE A 56 4.49 -5.25 -14.00
N PRO A 57 3.76 -5.87 -13.06
CA PRO A 57 2.31 -6.10 -13.22
C PRO A 57 1.54 -4.79 -13.45
N TYR A 58 1.94 -3.71 -12.78
CA TYR A 58 1.24 -2.43 -12.84
C TYR A 58 1.60 -1.65 -14.11
N PHE A 59 2.82 -1.77 -14.63
CA PHE A 59 3.12 -1.29 -15.98
C PHE A 59 2.33 -2.06 -17.04
N CYS A 60 2.12 -3.37 -16.88
CA CYS A 60 1.21 -4.11 -17.75
C CYS A 60 -0.23 -3.57 -17.68
N LEU A 61 -0.73 -3.26 -16.47
CA LEU A 61 -2.04 -2.63 -16.30
C LEU A 61 -2.11 -1.24 -16.94
N LEU A 62 -1.04 -0.44 -16.87
CA LEU A 62 -0.99 0.87 -17.54
C LEU A 62 -1.06 0.72 -19.07
N ILE A 63 -0.37 -0.25 -19.65
CA ILE A 63 -0.39 -0.52 -21.10
C ILE A 63 -1.79 -1.00 -21.53
N ILE A 64 -2.36 -1.97 -20.81
CA ILE A 64 -3.73 -2.47 -21.08
C ILE A 64 -4.75 -1.34 -20.89
N GLY A 65 -4.53 -0.51 -19.87
CA GLY A 65 -5.39 0.59 -19.47
C GLY A 65 -5.56 1.69 -20.51
N ILE A 66 -4.66 1.79 -21.50
CA ILE A 66 -4.85 2.66 -22.67
C ILE A 66 -6.21 2.42 -23.33
N PHE A 67 -6.70 1.17 -23.30
CA PHE A 67 -8.00 0.78 -23.86
C PHE A 67 -9.12 0.66 -22.81
N PHE A 68 -8.78 0.63 -21.52
CA PHE A 68 -9.72 0.38 -20.43
C PHE A 68 -9.45 1.35 -19.26
N PRO A 69 -10.24 2.44 -19.11
CA PRO A 69 -9.96 3.50 -18.12
C PRO A 69 -9.76 3.00 -16.70
N LEU A 70 -10.59 2.05 -16.23
CA LEU A 70 -10.44 1.46 -14.91
C LEU A 70 -9.09 0.75 -14.74
N ALA A 71 -8.64 -0.02 -15.72
CA ALA A 71 -7.34 -0.70 -15.66
C ALA A 71 -6.18 0.30 -15.63
N LEU A 72 -6.31 1.44 -16.33
CA LEU A 72 -5.34 2.52 -16.28
C LEU A 72 -5.24 3.09 -14.86
N ILE A 73 -6.37 3.41 -14.24
CA ILE A 73 -6.44 3.99 -12.89
C ILE A 73 -5.88 2.99 -11.86
N LEU A 74 -6.22 1.71 -11.96
CA LEU A 74 -5.65 0.66 -11.10
C LEU A 74 -4.13 0.49 -11.35
N GLY A 75 -3.67 0.63 -12.60
CA GLY A 75 -2.25 0.68 -12.93
C GLY A 75 -1.53 1.84 -12.23
N ILE A 76 -2.13 3.04 -12.23
CA ILE A 76 -1.60 4.21 -11.51
C ILE A 76 -1.56 3.92 -10.00
N CYS A 77 -2.65 3.41 -9.41
CA CYS A 77 -2.69 3.01 -8.00
C CYS A 77 -1.56 2.04 -7.66
N GLY A 78 -1.36 1.02 -8.48
CA GLY A 78 -0.33 0.02 -8.24
C GLY A 78 1.09 0.56 -8.35
N VAL A 79 1.36 1.42 -9.34
CA VAL A 79 2.67 2.10 -9.44
C VAL A 79 2.90 2.97 -8.20
N VAL A 80 1.92 3.77 -7.78
CA VAL A 80 2.05 4.63 -6.60
C VAL A 80 2.27 3.80 -5.33
N HIS A 81 1.54 2.69 -5.16
CA HIS A 81 1.70 1.76 -4.05
C HIS A 81 3.13 1.21 -3.99
N ILE A 82 3.62 0.61 -5.08
CA ILE A 82 4.94 -0.03 -5.12
C ILE A 82 6.08 0.97 -4.94
N LEU A 83 5.95 2.17 -5.50
CA LEU A 83 6.93 3.24 -5.28
C LEU A 83 6.93 3.71 -3.83
N SER A 84 5.76 3.76 -3.19
CA SER A 84 5.65 4.12 -1.78
C SER A 84 6.28 3.04 -0.89
N ASP A 85 6.01 1.77 -1.16
CA ASP A 85 6.67 0.67 -0.44
C ASP A 85 8.19 0.64 -0.69
N ALA A 86 8.63 1.02 -1.88
CA ALA A 86 10.06 1.16 -2.18
C ALA A 86 10.71 2.28 -1.35
N ILE A 87 9.99 3.38 -1.09
CA ILE A 87 10.45 4.43 -0.17
C ILE A 87 10.47 3.90 1.25
N ASP A 88 9.36 3.34 1.74
CA ASP A 88 9.18 2.95 3.14
C ASP A 88 10.13 1.83 3.54
N TRP A 89 9.99 0.70 2.86
CA TRP A 89 10.46 -0.62 3.27
C TRP A 89 11.47 -1.23 2.31
N GLY A 90 11.48 -0.73 1.07
CA GLY A 90 12.21 -1.30 -0.05
C GLY A 90 11.46 -2.47 -0.68
N THR A 91 11.41 -2.50 -2.01
CA THR A 91 10.76 -3.56 -2.80
C THR A 91 11.65 -4.00 -3.95
N ALA A 92 11.50 -5.24 -4.41
CA ALA A 92 12.17 -5.71 -5.62
C ALA A 92 11.46 -5.15 -6.85
N LEU A 93 11.69 -3.86 -7.13
CA LEU A 93 10.98 -3.07 -8.15
C LEU A 93 10.86 -3.74 -9.52
N PHE A 94 11.87 -4.52 -9.92
CA PHE A 94 11.95 -5.16 -11.23
C PHE A 94 11.94 -6.70 -11.16
N ALA A 95 11.39 -7.30 -10.10
CA ALA A 95 11.20 -8.75 -10.05
C ALA A 95 10.31 -9.20 -11.24
N PRO A 96 10.70 -10.26 -11.98
CA PRO A 96 11.72 -11.26 -11.63
C PRO A 96 13.15 -10.96 -12.13
N PHE A 97 13.36 -9.92 -12.93
CA PHE A 97 14.67 -9.61 -13.53
C PHE A 97 15.70 -9.11 -12.51
N TYR A 98 15.26 -8.39 -11.48
CA TYR A 98 16.09 -7.98 -10.36
C TYR A 98 15.37 -8.22 -9.04
N GLY A 99 15.83 -9.20 -8.26
CA GLY A 99 15.15 -9.69 -7.05
C GLY A 99 15.59 -9.04 -5.74
N GLU A 100 16.52 -8.08 -5.76
CA GLU A 100 16.97 -7.41 -4.54
C GLU A 100 16.15 -6.13 -4.26
N PRO A 101 15.75 -5.89 -2.99
CA PRO A 101 14.98 -4.70 -2.66
C PRO A 101 15.77 -3.41 -2.89
N VAL A 102 15.15 -2.45 -3.57
CA VAL A 102 15.67 -1.10 -3.79
C VAL A 102 14.93 -0.12 -2.88
N GLY A 103 15.66 0.81 -2.27
CA GLY A 103 15.12 1.81 -1.34
C GLY A 103 15.00 1.28 0.10
N GLY A 104 14.00 1.80 0.82
CA GLY A 104 13.73 1.52 2.23
C GLY A 104 14.42 2.50 3.17
N ILE A 105 13.70 3.52 3.61
CA ILE A 105 14.14 4.43 4.67
C ILE A 105 14.02 3.79 6.06
N LEU A 106 13.12 2.83 6.22
CA LEU A 106 12.98 2.06 7.45
C LEU A 106 14.08 1.00 7.55
N PRO A 107 14.49 0.64 8.78
CA PRO A 107 15.44 -0.44 8.99
C PRO A 107 15.01 -1.73 8.30
N LYS A 108 15.98 -2.49 7.77
CA LYS A 108 15.72 -3.84 7.27
C LYS A 108 15.41 -4.77 8.45
N PRO A 109 14.45 -5.70 8.31
CA PRO A 109 14.15 -6.66 9.36
C PRO A 109 15.40 -7.53 9.63
N PRO A 110 15.79 -7.69 10.90
CA PRO A 110 16.91 -8.56 11.25
C PRO A 110 16.52 -10.03 10.98
N LYS A 111 17.52 -10.89 10.74
CA LYS A 111 17.29 -12.28 10.28
C LYS A 111 16.42 -13.06 11.25
N GLU A 112 16.64 -12.82 12.54
CA GLU A 112 15.93 -13.42 13.65
C GLU A 112 14.44 -13.15 13.58
N ILE A 113 14.01 -12.00 13.04
CA ILE A 113 12.60 -11.66 12.82
C ILE A 113 12.06 -12.37 11.58
N VAL A 114 12.80 -12.36 10.48
CA VAL A 114 12.36 -12.96 9.21
C VAL A 114 12.12 -14.47 9.35
N GLU A 115 12.95 -15.13 10.16
CA GLU A 115 12.93 -16.58 10.39
C GLU A 115 11.87 -17.02 11.41
N ILE A 116 11.21 -16.10 12.13
CA ILE A 116 10.16 -16.46 13.10
C ILE A 116 8.97 -17.09 12.37
N PRO A 117 8.54 -18.32 12.72
CA PRO A 117 7.36 -18.94 12.13
C PRO A 117 6.07 -18.16 12.48
N ASP A 118 6.01 -17.65 13.71
CA ASP A 118 4.92 -16.83 14.24
C ASP A 118 4.78 -15.50 13.47
N TYR A 119 3.73 -15.43 12.66
CA TYR A 119 3.37 -14.25 11.88
C TYR A 119 3.10 -13.02 12.74
N ARG A 120 2.46 -13.18 13.90
CA ARG A 120 2.09 -12.04 14.76
C ARG A 120 3.35 -11.35 15.31
N LYS A 121 4.36 -12.13 15.73
CA LYS A 121 5.64 -11.58 16.17
C LYS A 121 6.37 -10.81 15.07
N ARG A 122 6.32 -11.31 13.83
CA ARG A 122 6.87 -10.60 12.66
C ARG A 122 6.16 -9.27 12.43
N GLN A 123 4.82 -9.30 12.38
CA GLN A 123 4.02 -8.08 12.20
C GLN A 123 4.26 -7.05 13.31
N CYS A 124 4.45 -7.51 14.56
CA CYS A 124 4.76 -6.60 15.66
C CYS A 124 6.04 -5.81 15.44
N TRP A 125 7.07 -6.44 14.90
CA TRP A 125 8.31 -5.74 14.58
C TRP A 125 8.09 -4.69 13.49
N PHE A 126 7.37 -5.02 12.41
CA PHE A 126 7.09 -4.08 11.31
C PHE A 126 6.26 -2.88 11.80
N VAL A 127 5.18 -3.14 12.54
CA VAL A 127 4.29 -2.11 13.06
C VAL A 127 5.03 -1.21 14.06
N LYS A 128 5.77 -1.76 15.03
CA LYS A 128 6.56 -0.95 15.97
C LYS A 128 7.62 -0.10 15.27
N THR A 129 8.30 -0.67 14.27
CA THR A 129 9.33 0.04 13.51
C THR A 129 8.73 1.18 12.69
N TYR A 130 7.55 0.98 12.09
CA TYR A 130 6.81 2.00 11.37
C TYR A 130 6.43 3.18 12.30
N TYR A 131 5.77 2.88 13.43
CA TYR A 131 5.33 3.91 14.39
C TYR A 131 6.46 4.58 15.16
N ALA A 132 7.64 3.97 15.25
CA ALA A 132 8.84 4.62 15.79
C ALA A 132 9.38 5.72 14.87
N SER A 133 9.08 5.67 13.57
CA SER A 133 9.55 6.66 12.60
C SER A 133 8.59 7.87 12.56
N ARG A 134 9.01 8.98 13.17
CA ARG A 134 8.26 10.26 13.10
C ARG A 134 8.00 10.72 11.67
N PHE A 135 8.93 10.43 10.76
CA PHE A 135 8.79 10.77 9.35
C PHE A 135 7.65 9.99 8.70
N MET A 136 7.55 8.68 8.95
CA MET A 136 6.46 7.86 8.43
C MET A 136 5.10 8.32 8.95
N ILE A 137 5.01 8.62 10.24
CA ILE A 137 3.77 9.14 10.84
C ILE A 137 3.41 10.52 10.26
N ALA A 138 4.39 11.39 10.04
CA ALA A 138 4.15 12.68 9.40
C ALA A 138 3.60 12.52 7.98
N LEU A 139 4.17 11.61 7.18
CA LEU A 139 3.66 11.30 5.85
C LEU A 139 2.24 10.73 5.91
N GLU A 140 1.98 9.76 6.78
CA GLU A 140 0.64 9.16 6.91
C GLU A 140 -0.43 10.20 7.27
N VAL A 141 -0.15 11.09 8.23
CA VAL A 141 -1.06 12.19 8.58
C VAL A 141 -1.23 13.14 7.40
N LEU A 142 -0.13 13.53 6.74
CA LEU A 142 -0.18 14.43 5.58
C LEU A 142 -1.06 13.86 4.46
N PHE A 143 -0.83 12.62 4.04
CA PHE A 143 -1.63 11.96 3.01
C PHE A 143 -3.09 11.78 3.45
N GLY A 144 -3.35 11.49 4.73
CA GLY A 144 -4.70 11.42 5.29
C GLY A 144 -5.45 12.76 5.20
N VAL A 145 -4.80 13.86 5.58
CA VAL A 145 -5.38 15.21 5.48
C VAL A 145 -5.65 15.58 4.03
N ILE A 146 -4.69 15.34 3.12
CA ILE A 146 -4.86 15.62 1.69
C ILE A 146 -6.06 14.83 1.12
N ALA A 147 -6.19 13.56 1.46
CA ALA A 147 -7.31 12.73 1.03
C ALA A 147 -8.66 13.30 1.47
N ILE A 148 -8.79 13.71 2.73
CA ILE A 148 -10.03 14.31 3.27
C ILE A 148 -10.33 15.64 2.60
N LEU A 149 -9.34 16.52 2.45
CA LEU A 149 -9.51 17.81 1.80
C LEU A 149 -9.94 17.67 0.34
N LEU A 150 -9.38 16.70 -0.39
CA LEU A 150 -9.80 16.41 -1.76
C LEU A 150 -11.25 15.94 -1.84
N ILE A 151 -11.70 15.06 -0.94
CA ILE A 151 -13.11 14.65 -0.90
C ILE A 151 -14.02 15.86 -0.68
N ILE A 152 -13.70 16.71 0.32
CA ILE A 152 -14.50 17.90 0.63
C ILE A 152 -14.57 18.85 -0.57
N PHE A 153 -13.46 19.02 -1.30
CA PHE A 153 -13.39 19.90 -2.45
C PHE A 153 -14.13 19.36 -3.69
N ILE A 154 -14.09 18.04 -3.92
CA ILE A 154 -14.69 17.42 -5.11
C ILE A 154 -16.18 17.14 -4.88
N ASP A 155 -16.52 16.33 -3.87
CA ASP A 155 -17.90 16.00 -3.52
C ASP A 155 -17.99 15.47 -2.09
N VAL A 156 -18.59 16.27 -1.19
CA VAL A 156 -18.79 15.92 0.22
C VAL A 156 -19.65 14.67 0.42
N LEU A 157 -20.46 14.27 -0.57
CA LEU A 157 -21.22 13.03 -0.52
C LEU A 157 -20.32 11.80 -0.42
N TYR A 158 -19.05 11.88 -0.81
CA TYR A 158 -18.07 10.80 -0.71
C TYR A 158 -17.29 10.80 0.61
N LEU A 159 -17.67 11.62 1.59
CA LEU A 159 -17.00 11.64 2.90
C LEU A 159 -17.04 10.26 3.59
N TRP A 160 -18.03 9.42 3.30
CA TRP A 160 -18.10 8.05 3.79
C TRP A 160 -16.89 7.19 3.38
N VAL A 161 -16.18 7.52 2.28
CA VAL A 161 -14.96 6.81 1.85
C VAL A 161 -13.86 6.88 2.92
N THR A 162 -13.86 7.92 3.76
CA THR A 162 -12.93 8.03 4.90
C THR A 162 -13.09 6.92 5.94
N ILE A 163 -14.24 6.22 5.95
CA ILE A 163 -14.45 5.04 6.80
C ILE A 163 -13.38 3.99 6.50
N PHE A 164 -13.02 3.76 5.24
CA PHE A 164 -11.93 2.83 4.91
C PHE A 164 -10.62 3.26 5.58
N TYR A 165 -10.23 4.53 5.43
CA TYR A 165 -9.03 5.06 6.07
C TYR A 165 -9.03 4.83 7.59
N PHE A 166 -10.11 5.21 8.28
CA PHE A 166 -10.18 5.05 9.73
C PHE A 166 -10.23 3.60 10.19
N LEU A 167 -10.90 2.71 9.44
CA LEU A 167 -10.88 1.27 9.72
C LEU A 167 -9.43 0.73 9.69
N PHE A 168 -8.65 1.14 8.69
CA PHE A 168 -7.25 0.73 8.58
C PHE A 168 -6.38 1.28 9.70
N VAL A 169 -6.53 2.56 10.04
CA VAL A 169 -5.81 3.16 11.17
C VAL A 169 -6.14 2.45 12.47
N VAL A 170 -7.41 2.15 12.74
CA VAL A 170 -7.84 1.41 13.93
C VAL A 170 -7.24 -0.01 13.97
N LEU A 171 -7.24 -0.70 12.83
CA LEU A 171 -6.62 -2.03 12.73
C LEU A 171 -5.12 -1.98 13.05
N GLN A 172 -4.38 -1.04 12.45
CA GLN A 172 -2.94 -0.88 12.66
C GLN A 172 -2.61 -0.49 14.11
N LEU A 173 -3.35 0.46 14.69
CA LEU A 173 -3.19 0.86 16.09
C LEU A 173 -3.49 -0.31 17.04
N ASN A 174 -4.53 -1.09 16.77
CA ASN A 174 -4.84 -2.27 17.57
C ASN A 174 -3.72 -3.32 17.49
N PHE A 175 -3.06 -3.49 16.34
CA PHE A 175 -1.85 -4.32 16.26
C PHE A 175 -0.72 -3.72 17.09
N TYR A 176 -0.41 -2.43 16.92
CA TYR A 176 0.65 -1.74 17.66
C TYR A 176 0.49 -1.88 19.18
N LEU A 177 -0.71 -1.64 19.71
CA LEU A 177 -1.01 -1.72 21.14
C LEU A 177 -0.96 -3.14 21.70
N LYS A 178 -1.27 -4.15 20.87
CA LYS A 178 -1.25 -5.57 21.26
C LYS A 178 0.11 -6.23 21.05
N CYS A 179 1.12 -5.47 20.64
CA CYS A 179 2.46 -5.98 20.44
C CYS A 179 3.30 -5.80 21.70
N PRO A 180 3.76 -6.90 22.33
CA PRO A 180 4.60 -6.85 23.52
C PRO A 180 5.92 -6.15 23.21
#